data_AF-A0A0F5FEE6-F1
#
_entry.id   AF-A0A0F5FEE6-F1
#
_cell.length_a   1.000
_cell.length_b   1.000
_cell.length_c   1.000
_cell.angle_alpha   90.00
_cell.angle_beta   90.00
_cell.angle_gamma   90.00
#
_symmetry.space_group_name_H-M   'P 1'
#
loop_
_entity.id
_entity.type
_entity.pdbx_description
1 polymer ?
#
loop_
_entity_poly.entity_id
_entity_poly.type
_entity_poly.pdbx_seq_one_letter_code
_entity_poly.pdbx_strand_id
1 'polypeptide(L)'
;MKKTIDLTTPADLYLGSDHITARAQGHRHFRHAFSAIRFAMEQAAPVSLRGAMLRADGKLLDGADIRALYQADLRFARRLPPEVSALNAA
;
A
#
# COMPACT_ATOMS: atom_id res chain seq x y z
N MET A 1 16.03 5.01 -7.31
CA MET A 1 16.39 3.74 -6.63
C MET A 1 15.12 2.95 -6.42
N LYS A 2 15.06 1.67 -6.79
CA LYS A 2 13.92 0.81 -6.46
C LYS A 2 14.05 0.41 -4.99
N LYS A 3 13.11 0.78 -4.13
CA LYS A 3 13.08 0.31 -2.74
C LYS A 3 12.44 -1.08 -2.67
N THR A 4 13.07 -1.98 -1.93
CA THR A 4 12.56 -3.35 -1.73
C THR A 4 12.07 -3.51 -0.29
N ILE A 5 10.87 -4.06 -0.13
CA ILE A 5 10.24 -4.30 1.18
C ILE A 5 9.67 -5.72 1.30
N ASP A 6 9.62 -6.17 2.56
CA ASP A 6 8.77 -7.24 3.08
C ASP A 6 7.27 -7.12 2.69
N LEU A 7 6.80 -7.64 1.56
CA LEU A 7 5.38 -7.50 1.18
C LEU A 7 4.39 -8.18 2.14
N THR A 8 4.86 -9.16 2.93
CA THR A 8 4.07 -9.86 3.95
C THR A 8 4.09 -9.18 5.32
N THR A 9 4.89 -8.13 5.49
CA THR A 9 4.93 -7.37 6.74
C THR A 9 3.71 -6.45 6.90
N PRO A 10 3.26 -6.16 8.13
CA PRO A 10 2.23 -5.15 8.38
C PRO A 10 2.62 -3.78 7.82
N ALA A 11 1.60 -3.02 7.39
CA ALA A 11 1.83 -1.72 6.78
C ALA A 11 0.74 -0.70 7.09
N ASP A 12 1.16 0.56 7.20
CA ASP A 12 0.28 1.71 7.41
C ASP A 12 0.25 2.55 6.14
N LEU A 13 -0.92 2.67 5.53
CA LEU A 13 -1.14 3.45 4.32
C LEU A 13 -1.80 4.79 4.67
N TYR A 14 -1.14 5.87 4.29
CA TYR A 14 -1.66 7.22 4.34
C TYR A 14 -2.06 7.62 2.92
N LEU A 15 -3.30 8.09 2.73
CA LEU A 15 -3.83 8.51 1.44
C LEU A 15 -4.21 9.99 1.49
N GLY A 16 -3.91 10.73 0.42
CA GLY A 16 -4.21 12.14 0.34
C GLY A 16 -3.64 12.78 -0.91
N SER A 17 -4.19 13.93 -1.29
CA SER A 17 -3.70 14.69 -2.45
C SER A 17 -2.27 15.23 -2.24
N ASP A 18 -1.88 15.40 -0.98
CA ASP A 18 -0.56 15.78 -0.52
C ASP A 18 -0.25 15.12 0.85
N HIS A 19 1.00 15.23 1.30
CA HIS A 19 1.47 14.58 2.53
C HIS A 19 0.82 15.15 3.80
N ILE A 20 0.42 16.43 3.78
CA ILE A 20 -0.20 17.10 4.94
C ILE A 20 -1.60 16.55 5.12
N THR A 21 -2.37 16.53 4.04
CA THR A 21 -3.72 15.96 3.97
C THR A 21 -3.69 14.48 4.31
N ALA A 22 -2.74 13.72 3.79
CA ALA A 22 -2.60 12.30 4.08
C ALA A 22 -2.30 12.02 5.56
N ARG A 23 -1.47 12.85 6.21
CA ARG A 23 -1.25 12.75 7.66
C ARG A 23 -2.48 13.15 8.47
N ALA A 24 -3.18 14.20 8.04
CA ALA A 24 -4.38 14.69 8.72
C ALA A 24 -5.55 13.68 8.66
N GLN A 25 -5.69 12.95 7.54
CA GLN A 25 -6.67 11.88 7.39
C GLN A 25 -6.31 10.61 8.18
N GLY A 26 -5.06 10.50 8.61
CA GLY A 26 -4.54 9.34 9.34
C GLY A 26 -4.15 8.17 8.43
N HIS A 27 -3.67 7.11 9.06
CA HIS A 27 -3.34 5.88 8.34
C HIS A 27 -4.48 4.88 8.39
N ARG A 28 -4.56 4.08 7.33
CA ARG A 28 -5.25 2.79 7.35
C ARG A 28 -4.21 1.70 7.56
N HIS A 29 -4.36 0.95 8.64
CA HIS A 29 -3.52 -0.20 8.93
C HIS A 29 -3.93 -1.40 8.05
N PHE A 30 -2.94 -2.14 7.59
CA PHE A 30 -3.10 -3.39 6.86
C PHE A 30 -2.18 -4.45 7.45
N ARG A 31 -2.70 -5.67 7.55
CA ARG A 31 -1.93 -6.83 8.01
C ARG A 31 -0.71 -7.13 7.13
N HIS A 32 -0.79 -6.81 5.84
CA HIS A 32 0.28 -7.03 4.88
C HIS A 32 0.44 -5.83 3.93
N ALA A 33 1.67 -5.49 3.60
CA ALA A 33 2.00 -4.38 2.69
C ALA A 33 1.43 -4.59 1.28
N PHE A 34 1.35 -5.84 0.77
CA PHE A 34 0.72 -6.08 -0.53
C PHE A 34 -0.77 -5.67 -0.54
N SER A 35 -1.49 -5.86 0.57
CA SER A 35 -2.90 -5.47 0.69
C SER A 35 -3.05 -3.95 0.62
N ALA A 36 -2.16 -3.23 1.31
CA ALA A 36 -2.12 -1.78 1.29
C ALA A 36 -1.82 -1.23 -0.11
N ILE A 37 -0.81 -1.78 -0.79
CA ILE A 37 -0.43 -1.39 -2.16
C ILE A 37 -1.59 -1.63 -3.14
N ARG A 38 -2.27 -2.77 -3.04
CA ARG A 38 -3.45 -3.06 -3.87
C ARG A 38 -4.59 -2.10 -3.58
N PHE A 39 -4.89 -1.84 -2.31
CA PHE A 39 -5.92 -0.88 -1.95
C PHE A 39 -5.63 0.50 -2.53
N ALA A 40 -4.39 1.00 -2.39
CA ALA A 40 -3.98 2.28 -2.96
C ALA A 40 -4.20 2.34 -4.47
N MET A 41 -3.86 1.28 -5.21
CA MET A 41 -3.85 1.30 -6.67
C MET A 41 -5.19 0.91 -7.32
N GLU A 42 -5.98 0.06 -6.66
CA GLU A 42 -7.24 -0.49 -7.21
C GLU A 42 -8.48 0.20 -6.64
N GLN A 43 -8.40 0.72 -5.41
CA GLN A 43 -9.58 1.24 -4.69
C GLN A 43 -9.48 2.73 -4.34
N ALA A 44 -8.28 3.28 -4.15
CA ALA A 44 -8.16 4.71 -3.86
C ALA A 44 -8.40 5.57 -5.11
N ALA A 45 -8.96 6.76 -4.90
CA ALA A 45 -9.12 7.73 -5.99
C ALA A 45 -7.73 8.12 -6.55
N PRO A 46 -7.58 8.33 -7.87
CA PRO A 46 -6.28 8.64 -8.49
C PRO A 46 -5.55 9.83 -7.86
N VAL A 47 -6.31 10.83 -7.38
CA VAL A 47 -5.78 12.03 -6.71
C VAL A 47 -5.14 11.71 -5.36
N SER A 48 -5.64 10.71 -4.64
CA SER A 48 -5.14 10.30 -3.32
C SER A 48 -3.79 9.61 -3.37
N LEU A 49 -3.34 9.19 -4.56
CA LEU A 49 -2.05 8.54 -4.75
C LEU A 49 -0.88 9.52 -4.80
N ARG A 50 -1.16 10.80 -5.12
CA ARG A 50 -0.12 11.83 -5.29
C ARG A 50 0.60 12.14 -3.98
N GLY A 51 -0.15 12.20 -2.87
CA GLY A 51 0.39 12.39 -1.53
C GLY A 51 0.44 11.10 -0.70
N ALA A 52 0.27 9.94 -1.34
CA ALA A 52 0.23 8.67 -0.63
C ALA A 52 1.61 8.33 -0.03
N MET A 53 1.58 7.76 1.16
CA MET A 53 2.75 7.19 1.81
C MET A 53 2.39 5.83 2.38
N LEU A 54 3.29 4.86 2.22
CA LEU A 54 3.18 3.55 2.84
C LEU A 54 4.35 3.35 3.80
N ARG A 55 4.05 3.07 5.06
CA ARG A 55 5.05 2.67 6.05
C ARG A 55 4.98 1.17 6.25
N ALA A 56 6.07 0.47 5.98
CA ALA A 56 6.19 -0.98 6.16
C ALA A 56 7.65 -1.32 6.48
N ASP A 57 7.90 -2.27 7.39
CA ASP A 57 9.26 -2.73 7.70
C ASP A 57 10.24 -1.56 8.05
N GLY A 58 9.75 -0.57 8.80
CA GLY A 58 10.52 0.64 9.16
C GLY A 58 10.84 1.58 7.99
N LYS A 59 10.43 1.27 6.77
CA LYS A 59 10.65 2.07 5.56
C LYS A 59 9.42 2.92 5.23
N LEU A 60 9.67 4.05 4.60
CA LEU A 60 8.65 4.92 4.03
C LEU A 60 8.74 4.90 2.50
N LEU A 61 7.64 4.52 1.87
CA LEU A 61 7.45 4.46 0.42
C LEU A 61 6.50 5.57 0.01
N ASP A 62 6.81 6.28 -1.07
CA ASP A 62 5.92 7.29 -1.64
C ASP A 62 5.01 6.70 -2.74
N GLY A 63 4.14 7.54 -3.32
CA GLY A 63 3.25 7.12 -4.40
C GLY A 63 3.97 6.53 -5.63
N ALA A 64 5.20 6.98 -5.92
CA ALA A 64 5.98 6.43 -7.03
C ALA A 64 6.55 5.05 -6.69
N ASP A 65 7.05 4.86 -5.48
CA ASP A 65 7.48 3.56 -4.95
C ASP A 65 6.31 2.55 -4.95
N ILE A 66 5.14 2.97 -4.45
CA ILE A 66 3.91 2.14 -4.42
C ILE A 66 3.53 1.69 -5.84
N ARG A 67 3.54 2.62 -6.80
CA ARG A 67 3.22 2.32 -8.20
C ARG A 67 4.24 1.39 -8.84
N ALA A 68 5.53 1.62 -8.57
CA ALA A 68 6.60 0.77 -9.07
C ALA A 68 6.49 -0.67 -8.54
N LEU A 69 6.18 -0.82 -7.24
CA LEU A 69 5.96 -2.13 -6.61
C LEU A 69 4.71 -2.83 -7.16
N TYR A 70 3.62 -2.09 -7.35
CA TYR A 70 2.38 -2.60 -7.97
C TYR A 70 2.66 -3.20 -9.36
N GLN A 71 3.43 -2.46 -10.17
CA GLN A 71 3.79 -2.88 -11.53
C GLN A 71 4.82 -4.01 -11.57
N ALA A 72 5.77 -4.02 -10.63
CA ALA A 72 6.84 -5.00 -10.58
C ALA A 72 6.34 -6.38 -10.14
N ASP A 73 5.46 -6.47 -9.12
CA ASP A 73 5.34 -7.75 -8.42
C ASP A 73 3.96 -8.11 -7.82
N LEU A 74 2.86 -7.48 -8.24
CA LEU A 74 1.52 -7.98 -7.89
C LEU A 74 1.03 -9.14 -8.75
N ARG A 75 1.88 -9.66 -9.63
CA ARG A 75 1.61 -10.93 -10.29
C ARG A 75 1.47 -12.07 -9.28
N PHE A 76 2.13 -12.00 -8.12
CA PHE A 76 1.91 -12.91 -6.99
C PHE A 76 0.53 -12.74 -6.34
N ALA A 77 0.05 -11.51 -6.17
CA ALA A 77 -1.22 -11.23 -5.51
C ALA A 77 -2.45 -11.63 -6.36
N ARG A 78 -2.29 -11.73 -7.69
CA ARG A 78 -3.31 -12.30 -8.60
C ARG A 78 -3.55 -13.80 -8.38
N ARG A 79 -2.65 -14.47 -7.64
CA ARG A 79 -2.73 -15.88 -7.27
C ARG A 79 -2.70 -16.08 -5.74
N LEU A 80 -3.12 -15.07 -4.97
CA LEU A 80 -3.31 -15.26 -3.54
C LEU A 80 -4.51 -16.18 -3.31
N PRO A 81 -4.35 -17.32 -2.60
CA PRO A 81 -5.46 -18.19 -2.29
C PRO A 81 -6.49 -17.43 -1.43
N PRO A 82 -7.79 -17.76 -1.56
CA PRO A 82 -8.90 -17.02 -0.96
C PRO A 82 -8.78 -16.87 0.57
N GLU A 83 -8.07 -17.77 1.24
CA GLU A 83 -7.73 -17.69 2.66
C GLU A 83 -6.95 -16.44 3.07
N VAL A 84 -6.11 -15.87 2.20
CA VAL A 84 -5.39 -14.61 2.48
C VAL A 84 -6.25 -13.39 2.19
N SER A 85 -7.20 -13.50 1.25
CA SER A 85 -8.21 -12.45 1.00
C SER A 85 -9.22 -12.33 2.15
N ALA A 86 -9.64 -13.46 2.73
CA ALA A 86 -10.55 -13.49 3.88
C ALA A 86 -9.90 -12.93 5.16
N LEU A 87 -8.57 -13.00 5.26
CA LEU A 87 -7.82 -12.58 6.45
C LEU A 87 -7.66 -11.06 6.60
N ASN A 88 -8.07 -10.27 5.60
CA ASN A 88 -8.07 -8.80 5.67
C ASN A 88 -9.49 -8.22 5.95
N ALA A 89 -10.49 -9.08 6.21
CA ALA A 89 -11.90 -8.70 6.37
C ALA A 89 -12.41 -8.71 7.82
N ALA A 90 -11.53 -8.93 8.81
CA ALA A 90 -11.85 -8.90 10.24
C ALA A 90 -11.21 -7.70 10.93
#